data_AF-A0A1V5VSV0-F1
#
_entry.id   AF-A0A1V5VSV0-F1
#
_cell.length_a   1.000
_cell.length_b   1.000
_cell.length_c   1.000
_cell.angle_alpha   90.00
_cell.angle_beta   90.00
_cell.angle_gamma   90.00
#
_symmetry.space_group_name_H-M   'P 1'
#
loop_
_entity.id
_entity.type
_entity.pdbx_description
1 polymer ?
#
loop_
_entity_poly.entity_id
_entity_poly.type
_entity_poly.pdbx_seq_one_letter_code
_entity_poly.pdbx_strand_id
1 'polypeptide(L)'
;MSHAPSPCRPFRLHNAIQPYPWGSRGAEAFIPRLLGIPAAPEQPYAELWIGAHPNAPSRVFLGDEPLSLATLIAREPVAMLGAAVAQRFDNQLPFLFKVLSAAEPLSIQAHPDKVQAERLHARDPQHYPDANHKPEVAIALDRLTALAGLKSAASWARPEPTRVRASSR
;
A
#
# COMPACT_ATOMS: atom_id res chain seq x y z
N MET A 1 -28.22 -26.27 13.60
CA MET A 1 -27.25 -27.19 12.99
C MET A 1 -25.86 -26.63 13.24
N SER A 2 -25.12 -27.27 14.15
CA SER A 2 -23.77 -26.84 14.56
C SER A 2 -22.80 -27.06 13.39
N HIS A 3 -22.37 -25.98 12.72
CA HIS A 3 -21.23 -26.08 11.81
C HIS A 3 -19.98 -26.26 12.66
N ALA A 4 -19.34 -27.42 12.56
CA ALA A 4 -17.99 -27.59 13.09
C ALA A 4 -17.09 -26.51 12.47
N PRO A 5 -16.20 -25.87 13.24
CA PRO A 5 -15.31 -24.85 12.69
C PRO A 5 -14.45 -25.49 11.60
N SER A 6 -14.58 -24.99 10.37
CA SER A 6 -13.72 -25.39 9.26
C SER A 6 -12.26 -25.22 9.68
N PRO A 7 -11.36 -26.18 9.39
CA PRO A 7 -9.97 -26.06 9.78
C PRO A 7 -9.37 -24.77 9.21
N CYS A 8 -8.77 -23.95 10.07
CA CYS A 8 -8.04 -22.75 9.68
C CYS A 8 -6.93 -23.18 8.70
N ARG A 9 -7.05 -22.77 7.44
CA ARG A 9 -6.05 -23.01 6.40
C ARG A 9 -5.59 -21.67 5.82
N PRO A 10 -4.33 -21.58 5.35
CA PRO A 10 -3.89 -20.40 4.63
C PRO A 10 -4.68 -20.25 3.33
N PHE A 11 -5.08 -19.01 3.01
CA PHE A 11 -5.67 -18.66 1.72
C PHE A 11 -4.60 -18.03 0.82
N ARG A 12 -4.55 -18.47 -0.44
CA ARG A 12 -3.77 -17.74 -1.46
C ARG A 12 -4.52 -16.48 -1.85
N LEU A 13 -3.88 -15.33 -1.66
CA LEU A 13 -4.41 -14.05 -2.10
C LEU A 13 -4.01 -13.76 -3.54
N HIS A 14 -4.97 -13.29 -4.31
CA HIS A 14 -4.80 -12.70 -5.63
C HIS A 14 -4.97 -11.20 -5.50
N ASN A 15 -3.93 -10.46 -5.87
CA ASN A 15 -3.74 -9.07 -5.51
C ASN A 15 -3.80 -8.17 -6.74
N ALA A 16 -4.33 -6.97 -6.58
CA ALA A 16 -4.43 -6.01 -7.67
C ALA A 16 -3.10 -5.29 -7.89
N ILE A 17 -2.72 -5.09 -9.15
CA ILE A 17 -1.60 -4.23 -9.52
C ILE A 17 -2.16 -2.94 -10.11
N GLN A 18 -1.77 -1.80 -9.53
CA GLN A 18 -2.16 -0.49 -10.00
C GLN A 18 -1.21 -0.02 -11.11
N PRO A 19 -1.73 0.31 -12.30
CA PRO A 19 -0.92 0.73 -13.43
C PRO A 19 -0.76 2.25 -13.48
N TYR A 20 -0.26 2.86 -12.39
CA TYR A 20 -0.01 4.31 -12.39
C TYR A 20 1.17 4.68 -13.30
N PRO A 21 1.13 5.81 -14.03
CA PRO A 21 2.14 6.12 -15.05
C PRO A 21 3.60 6.12 -14.56
N TRP A 22 3.83 6.49 -13.31
CA TRP A 22 5.14 6.55 -12.65
C TRP A 22 5.76 5.17 -12.36
N GLY A 23 5.01 4.09 -12.56
CA GLY A 23 5.45 2.73 -12.29
C GLY A 23 6.50 2.22 -13.28
N SER A 24 7.31 1.25 -12.85
CA SER A 24 8.26 0.56 -13.74
C SER A 24 7.57 -0.18 -14.89
N ARG A 25 8.24 -0.28 -16.04
CA ARG A 25 7.72 -0.84 -17.30
C ARG A 25 8.66 -1.88 -17.90
N GLY A 26 8.18 -2.60 -18.92
CA GLY A 26 8.98 -3.54 -19.71
C GLY A 26 9.33 -4.82 -18.97
N ALA A 27 10.19 -5.63 -19.60
CA ALA A 27 10.57 -6.96 -19.10
C ALA A 27 11.22 -6.93 -17.70
N GLU A 28 11.85 -5.82 -17.34
CA GLU A 28 12.53 -5.64 -16.05
C GLU A 28 11.66 -4.98 -14.97
N ALA A 29 10.36 -4.80 -15.21
CA ALA A 29 9.44 -4.28 -14.20
C ALA A 29 9.48 -5.16 -12.94
N PHE A 30 9.68 -4.53 -11.78
CA PHE A 30 9.96 -5.25 -10.53
C PHE A 30 8.78 -6.12 -10.06
N ILE A 31 7.55 -5.60 -10.10
CA ILE A 31 6.36 -6.32 -9.61
C ILE A 31 6.08 -7.58 -10.43
N PRO A 32 6.05 -7.56 -11.78
CA PRO A 32 5.93 -8.79 -12.57
C PRO A 32 7.00 -9.83 -12.26
N ARG A 33 8.27 -9.41 -12.15
CA ARG A 33 9.38 -10.28 -11.77
C ARG A 33 9.20 -10.90 -10.39
N LEU A 34 8.79 -10.09 -9.41
CA LEU A 34 8.52 -10.54 -8.03
C LEU A 34 7.41 -11.61 -7.99
N LEU A 35 6.39 -11.47 -8.84
CA LEU A 35 5.25 -12.38 -8.91
C LEU A 35 5.48 -13.58 -9.84
N GLY A 36 6.56 -13.58 -10.63
CA GLY A 36 6.81 -14.59 -11.65
C GLY A 36 5.80 -14.58 -12.79
N ILE A 37 5.27 -13.41 -13.16
CA ILE A 37 4.31 -13.23 -14.25
C ILE A 37 4.94 -12.46 -15.43
N PRO A 38 4.47 -12.68 -16.67
CA PRO A 38 4.96 -11.89 -17.81
C PRO A 38 4.57 -10.42 -17.66
N ALA A 39 5.51 -9.52 -17.98
CA ALA A 39 5.24 -8.10 -18.09
C ALA A 39 4.72 -7.77 -19.50
N ALA A 40 3.68 -6.95 -19.58
CA ALA A 40 3.22 -6.36 -20.83
C ALA A 40 4.14 -5.17 -21.21
N PRO A 41 4.56 -5.01 -22.48
CA PRO A 41 5.62 -4.06 -22.87
C PRO A 41 5.39 -2.62 -22.38
N GLU A 42 4.19 -2.08 -22.61
CA GLU A 42 3.83 -0.68 -22.34
C GLU A 42 2.95 -0.51 -21.10
N GLN A 43 2.86 -1.53 -20.24
CA GLN A 43 2.08 -1.41 -19.00
C GLN A 43 3.00 -0.92 -17.87
N PRO A 44 2.62 0.15 -17.14
CA PRO A 44 3.30 0.47 -15.91
C PRO A 44 2.82 -0.46 -14.80
N TYR A 45 3.74 -0.82 -13.91
CA TYR A 45 3.47 -1.60 -12.71
C TYR A 45 3.95 -0.77 -11.51
N ALA A 46 3.02 -0.05 -10.89
CA ALA A 46 3.36 0.97 -9.89
C ALA A 46 3.19 0.44 -8.46
N GLU A 47 2.03 -0.13 -8.14
CA GLU A 47 1.73 -0.62 -6.79
C GLU A 47 1.06 -1.99 -6.84
N LEU A 48 1.56 -2.96 -6.08
CA LEU A 48 0.84 -4.20 -5.76
C LEU A 48 0.10 -4.00 -4.45
N TRP A 49 -1.23 -4.10 -4.44
CA TRP A 49 -2.05 -3.91 -3.24
C TRP A 49 -2.44 -5.25 -2.62
N ILE A 50 -2.15 -5.41 -1.34
CA ILE A 50 -2.42 -6.62 -0.57
C ILE A 50 -3.23 -6.22 0.66
N GLY A 51 -4.49 -6.61 0.69
CA GLY A 51 -5.39 -6.29 1.79
C GLY A 51 -6.85 -6.19 1.36
N ALA A 52 -7.66 -5.53 2.20
CA ALA A 52 -9.11 -5.45 2.04
C ALA A 52 -9.60 -4.06 1.58
N HIS A 53 -8.73 -3.27 0.94
CA HIS A 53 -9.09 -1.90 0.54
C HIS A 53 -10.24 -1.88 -0.48
N PRO A 54 -11.27 -1.03 -0.34
CA PRO A 54 -12.48 -1.05 -1.18
C PRO A 54 -12.20 -0.87 -2.68
N ASN A 55 -11.27 0.01 -3.05
CA ASN A 55 -10.93 0.27 -4.45
C ASN A 55 -10.22 -0.90 -5.16
N ALA A 56 -9.55 -1.78 -4.42
CA ALA A 56 -8.78 -2.87 -5.01
C ALA A 56 -8.53 -3.98 -3.97
N PRO A 57 -9.59 -4.70 -3.55
CA PRO A 57 -9.45 -5.72 -2.52
C PRO A 57 -8.74 -6.96 -3.09
N SER A 58 -7.85 -7.57 -2.30
CA SER A 58 -7.36 -8.92 -2.56
C SER A 58 -8.51 -9.91 -2.63
N ARG A 59 -8.34 -10.96 -3.43
CA ARG A 59 -9.35 -12.00 -3.66
C ARG A 59 -8.81 -13.39 -3.33
N VAL A 60 -9.70 -14.27 -2.94
CA VAL A 60 -9.45 -15.70 -2.72
C VAL A 60 -10.38 -16.49 -3.63
N PHE A 61 -9.85 -17.52 -4.29
CA PHE A 61 -10.66 -18.42 -5.12
C PHE A 61 -11.02 -19.67 -4.30
N LEU A 62 -12.31 -19.79 -3.97
CA LEU A 62 -12.88 -20.92 -3.22
C LEU A 62 -13.84 -21.66 -4.16
N GLY A 63 -13.27 -22.38 -5.13
CA GLY A 63 -14.00 -22.84 -6.32
C GLY A 63 -13.84 -21.86 -7.48
N ASP A 64 -14.86 -21.75 -8.32
CA ASP A 64 -14.78 -20.98 -9.57
C ASP A 64 -14.94 -19.47 -9.36
N GLU A 65 -15.65 -19.05 -8.32
CA GLU A 65 -15.95 -17.64 -8.07
C GLU A 65 -14.97 -16.99 -7.07
N PRO A 66 -14.37 -15.84 -7.40
CA PRO A 66 -13.49 -15.13 -6.49
C PRO A 66 -14.29 -14.40 -5.39
N LEU A 67 -13.90 -14.63 -4.13
CA LEU A 67 -14.41 -13.91 -2.98
C LEU A 67 -13.41 -12.84 -2.52
N SER A 68 -13.88 -11.61 -2.27
CA SER A 68 -13.00 -10.55 -1.77
C SER A 68 -12.59 -10.82 -0.31
N LEU A 69 -11.37 -10.39 0.04
CA LEU A 69 -10.88 -10.49 1.41
C LEU A 69 -11.76 -9.68 2.39
N ALA A 70 -12.28 -8.53 1.95
CA ALA A 70 -13.22 -7.74 2.73
C ALA A 70 -14.49 -8.53 3.08
N THR A 71 -15.07 -9.24 2.10
CA THR A 71 -16.26 -10.08 2.34
C THR A 71 -15.95 -11.28 3.24
N LEU A 72 -14.77 -11.89 3.09
CA LEU A 72 -14.34 -12.98 3.99
C LEU A 72 -14.22 -12.50 5.44
N ILE A 73 -13.57 -11.35 5.65
CA ILE A 73 -13.45 -10.73 6.98
C ILE A 73 -14.83 -10.41 7.56
N ALA A 74 -15.73 -9.83 6.77
CA ALA A 74 -17.07 -9.48 7.25
C ALA A 74 -17.91 -10.70 7.66
N ARG A 75 -17.71 -11.86 7.03
CA ARG A 75 -18.43 -13.11 7.38
C ARG A 75 -17.94 -13.71 8.69
N GLU A 76 -16.63 -13.68 8.94
CA GLU A 76 -15.99 -14.37 10.05
C GLU A 76 -14.91 -13.47 10.71
N PRO A 77 -15.26 -12.30 11.27
CA PRO A 77 -14.28 -11.27 11.61
C PRO A 77 -13.33 -11.70 12.73
N VAL A 78 -13.85 -12.40 13.75
CA VAL A 78 -13.03 -12.92 14.85
C VAL A 78 -12.08 -14.01 14.37
N ALA A 79 -12.50 -14.89 13.45
CA ALA A 79 -11.63 -15.93 12.92
C ALA A 79 -10.55 -15.38 11.99
N MET A 80 -10.85 -14.32 11.24
CA MET A 80 -9.93 -13.72 10.26
C MET A 80 -8.97 -12.70 10.88
N LEU A 81 -9.42 -11.91 11.85
CA LEU A 81 -8.64 -10.81 12.45
C LEU A 81 -8.19 -11.09 13.89
N GLY A 82 -8.84 -12.04 14.57
CA GLY A 82 -8.78 -12.16 16.02
C GLY A 82 -9.71 -11.16 16.72
N ALA A 83 -10.21 -11.54 17.90
CA ALA A 83 -11.22 -10.76 18.64
C ALA A 83 -10.77 -9.32 18.94
N ALA A 84 -9.51 -9.14 19.34
CA ALA A 84 -8.97 -7.82 19.71
C ALA A 84 -8.94 -6.83 18.54
N VAL A 85 -8.53 -7.29 17.35
CA VAL A 85 -8.47 -6.45 16.15
C VAL A 85 -9.88 -6.20 15.61
N ALA A 86 -10.72 -7.24 15.55
CA ALA A 86 -12.11 -7.13 15.12
C ALA A 86 -12.87 -6.09 15.95
N GLN A 87 -12.73 -6.13 17.28
CA GLN A 87 -13.36 -5.16 18.18
C GLN A 87 -12.78 -3.74 18.01
N ARG A 88 -11.44 -3.61 17.91
CA ARG A 88 -10.78 -2.30 17.89
C ARG A 88 -10.99 -1.53 16.59
N PHE A 89 -11.17 -2.24 15.47
CA PHE A 89 -11.22 -1.67 14.13
C PHE A 89 -12.52 -2.03 13.40
N ASP A 90 -13.61 -2.25 14.14
CA ASP A 90 -14.96 -2.45 13.60
C ASP A 90 -15.03 -3.50 12.49
N ASN A 91 -14.39 -4.65 12.72
CA ASN A 91 -14.30 -5.77 11.78
C ASN A 91 -13.59 -5.41 10.45
N GLN A 92 -12.71 -4.41 10.45
CA GLN A 92 -11.92 -4.02 9.28
C GLN A 92 -10.44 -4.40 9.45
N LEU A 93 -9.78 -4.67 8.32
CA LEU A 93 -8.33 -4.84 8.30
C LEU A 93 -7.66 -3.47 8.48
N PRO A 94 -6.86 -3.24 9.54
CA PRO A 94 -6.40 -1.90 9.91
C PRO A 94 -5.17 -1.42 9.14
N PHE A 95 -4.78 -2.12 8.09
CA PHE A 95 -3.64 -1.75 7.25
C PHE A 95 -3.88 -2.14 5.79
N LEU A 96 -3.17 -1.45 4.90
CA LEU A 96 -2.99 -1.83 3.51
C LEU A 96 -1.50 -2.08 3.28
N PHE A 97 -1.15 -3.30 2.88
CA PHE A 97 0.21 -3.63 2.53
C PHE A 97 0.43 -3.40 1.03
N LYS A 98 1.59 -2.82 0.68
CA LYS A 98 1.92 -2.52 -0.71
C LYS A 98 3.35 -2.90 -1.05
N VAL A 99 3.56 -3.31 -2.30
CA VAL A 99 4.88 -3.26 -2.95
C VAL A 99 4.84 -2.13 -3.96
N LEU A 100 5.75 -1.16 -3.83
CA LEU A 100 5.88 -0.04 -4.75
C LEU A 100 7.06 -0.28 -5.69
N SER A 101 6.87 0.02 -6.98
CA SER A 101 7.92 0.02 -7.99
C SER A 101 7.92 1.36 -8.72
N ALA A 102 8.59 2.35 -8.14
CA ALA A 102 8.65 3.71 -8.64
C ALA A 102 9.79 3.88 -9.65
N ALA A 103 9.45 4.19 -10.91
CA ALA A 103 10.41 4.57 -11.96
C ALA A 103 10.60 6.09 -12.07
N GLU A 104 9.68 6.86 -11.50
CA GLU A 104 9.73 8.32 -11.45
C GLU A 104 9.61 8.81 -10.00
N PRO A 105 10.17 9.99 -9.66
CA PRO A 105 9.96 10.62 -8.36
C PRO A 105 8.46 10.88 -8.09
N LEU A 106 8.02 10.54 -6.88
CA LEU A 106 6.65 10.81 -6.43
C LEU A 106 6.54 12.22 -5.82
N SER A 107 5.30 12.67 -5.60
CA SER A 107 5.06 13.94 -4.94
C SER A 107 5.61 13.98 -3.52
N ILE A 108 6.01 15.18 -3.07
CA ILE A 108 6.29 15.43 -1.65
C ILE A 108 4.95 15.40 -0.92
N GLN A 109 4.86 14.59 0.12
CA GLN A 109 3.62 14.35 0.86
C GLN A 109 3.82 14.57 2.35
N ALA A 110 2.76 15.01 3.02
CA ALA A 110 2.62 15.00 4.46
C ALA A 110 1.21 14.52 4.79
N HIS A 111 1.09 13.63 5.76
CA HIS A 111 -0.22 13.13 6.20
C HIS A 111 -0.64 13.84 7.48
N PRO A 112 -1.90 14.29 7.58
CA PRO A 112 -2.41 14.88 8.82
C PRO A 112 -2.40 13.86 9.96
N ASP A 113 -2.29 14.36 11.19
CA ASP A 113 -2.61 13.56 12.37
C ASP A 113 -4.13 13.28 12.45
N LYS A 114 -4.57 12.48 13.44
CA LYS A 114 -5.97 12.04 13.53
C LYS A 114 -6.93 13.22 13.68
N VAL A 115 -6.59 14.18 14.53
CA VAL A 115 -7.44 15.34 14.83
C VAL A 115 -7.52 16.27 13.61
N GLN A 116 -6.41 16.44 12.90
CA GLN A 116 -6.36 17.21 11.67
C GLN A 116 -7.17 16.53 10.55
N ALA A 117 -7.04 15.20 10.38
CA ALA A 117 -7.75 14.44 9.37
C ALA A 117 -9.28 14.56 9.54
N GLU A 118 -9.79 14.44 10.77
CA GLU A 118 -11.21 14.64 11.09
C GLU A 118 -11.72 16.03 10.68
N ARG A 119 -10.94 17.08 10.98
CA ARG A 119 -11.30 18.46 10.63
C ARG A 119 -11.25 18.70 9.13
N LEU A 120 -10.26 18.13 8.43
CA LEU A 120 -10.07 18.28 7.00
C LEU A 120 -11.17 17.53 6.23
N HIS A 121 -11.47 16.29 6.61
CA HIS A 121 -12.58 15.52 6.05
C HIS A 121 -13.93 16.22 6.20
N ALA A 122 -14.21 16.78 7.38
CA ALA A 122 -15.47 17.51 7.63
C ALA A 122 -15.60 18.80 6.80
N ARG A 123 -14.48 19.43 6.42
CA ARG A 123 -14.46 20.70 5.67
C ARG A 123 -14.39 20.50 4.16
N ASP A 124 -13.64 19.51 3.71
CA ASP A 124 -13.36 19.24 2.29
C ASP A 124 -13.25 17.72 2.04
N PRO A 125 -14.39 17.01 2.09
CA PRO A 125 -14.41 15.55 1.93
C PRO A 125 -14.00 15.08 0.52
N GLN A 126 -13.94 15.98 -0.47
CA GLN A 126 -13.50 15.64 -1.82
C GLN A 126 -11.99 15.39 -1.87
N HIS A 127 -11.19 16.21 -1.17
CA HIS A 127 -9.73 16.05 -1.12
C HIS A 127 -9.26 15.21 0.07
N TYR A 128 -10.05 15.13 1.14
CA TYR A 128 -9.81 14.30 2.31
C TYR A 128 -10.94 13.29 2.43
N PRO A 129 -10.90 12.15 1.71
CA PRO A 129 -12.03 11.24 1.59
C PRO A 129 -12.36 10.46 2.86
N ASP A 130 -11.46 10.48 3.85
CA ASP A 130 -11.69 9.86 5.15
C ASP A 130 -11.09 10.69 6.30
N ALA A 131 -11.55 10.38 7.51
CA ALA A 131 -11.17 11.07 8.74
C ALA A 131 -9.98 10.40 9.47
N ASN A 132 -9.13 9.64 8.79
CA ASN A 132 -8.07 8.87 9.44
C ASN A 132 -6.68 9.47 9.25
N HIS A 133 -5.81 9.25 10.24
CA HIS A 133 -4.37 9.48 10.05
C HIS A 133 -3.79 8.34 9.22
N LYS A 134 -2.68 8.60 8.53
CA LYS A 134 -2.03 7.63 7.65
C LYS A 134 -0.56 7.45 8.01
N PRO A 135 -0.26 6.64 9.04
CA PRO A 135 1.12 6.32 9.38
C PRO A 135 1.65 5.31 8.36
N GLU A 136 2.84 5.56 7.83
CA GLU A 136 3.45 4.73 6.79
C GLU A 136 4.84 4.25 7.22
N VAL A 137 5.18 3.03 6.82
CA VAL A 137 6.52 2.46 6.97
C VAL A 137 6.97 1.96 5.61
N ALA A 138 8.15 2.37 5.18
CA ALA A 138 8.77 1.91 3.94
C ALA A 138 9.99 1.05 4.24
N ILE A 139 10.08 -0.10 3.58
CA ILE A 139 11.23 -1.01 3.65
C ILE A 139 11.75 -1.18 2.23
N ALA A 140 13.03 -0.90 2.02
CA ALA A 140 13.66 -1.06 0.72
C ALA A 140 13.85 -2.55 0.41
N LEU A 141 13.23 -3.03 -0.68
CA LEU A 141 13.44 -4.39 -1.22
C LEU A 141 14.66 -4.47 -2.16
N ASP A 142 15.07 -3.33 -2.71
CA ASP A 142 16.32 -3.12 -3.43
C ASP A 142 16.88 -1.74 -3.03
N ARG A 143 17.10 -0.82 -3.98
CA ARG A 143 17.51 0.56 -3.68
C ARG A 143 16.32 1.50 -3.56
N LEU A 144 16.33 2.32 -2.50
CA LEU A 144 15.34 3.38 -2.27
C LEU A 144 16.06 4.72 -2.06
N THR A 145 15.66 5.72 -2.81
CA THR A 145 15.98 7.14 -2.55
C THR A 145 14.72 7.81 -2.04
N ALA A 146 14.79 8.42 -0.85
CA ALA A 146 13.64 9.06 -0.23
C ALA A 146 14.01 10.40 0.41
N LEU A 147 13.07 11.34 0.40
CA LEU A 147 13.09 12.53 1.24
C LEU A 147 12.22 12.24 2.47
N ALA A 148 12.80 12.35 3.67
CA ALA A 148 12.09 12.08 4.91
C ALA A 148 12.51 13.09 5.98
N GLY A 149 11.52 13.83 6.49
CA GLY A 149 11.70 14.84 7.52
C GLY A 149 12.46 16.08 7.05
N LEU A 150 12.70 16.99 8.00
CA LEU A 150 13.47 18.20 7.79
C LEU A 150 14.90 18.00 8.28
N LYS A 151 15.85 18.52 7.52
CA LYS A 151 17.23 18.72 7.97
C LYS A 151 17.26 19.64 9.19
N SER A 152 18.21 19.43 10.11
CA SER A 152 18.38 20.31 11.28
C SER A 152 18.75 21.74 10.85
N ALA A 153 18.31 22.74 11.63
CA ALA A 153 18.60 24.15 11.34
C ALA A 153 20.10 24.43 11.11
N ALA A 154 20.98 23.82 11.91
CA ALA A 154 22.42 23.98 11.79
C ALA A 154 23.00 23.43 10.47
N SER A 155 22.38 22.40 9.89
CA SER A 155 22.85 21.81 8.63
C SER A 155 22.53 22.67 7.40
N TRP A 156 21.54 23.57 7.51
CA TRP A 156 21.24 24.56 6.46
C TRP A 156 22.22 25.74 6.44
N ALA A 157 22.89 26.03 7.56
CA ALA A 157 23.81 27.16 7.68
C ALA A 157 25.18 26.93 7.02
N ARG A 158 25.44 25.71 6.52
CA ARG A 158 26.66 25.39 5.76
C ARG A 158 26.32 25.39 4.26
N PRO A 159 26.80 26.37 3.46
CA PRO A 159 26.70 26.24 2.01
C PRO A 159 27.52 25.00 1.62
N GLU A 160 26.89 23.99 1.00
CA GLU A 160 27.65 22.89 0.42
C GLU A 160 28.53 23.42 -0.72
N PRO A 161 29.81 23.02 -0.82
CA PRO A 161 30.55 23.22 -2.05
C PRO A 161 29.89 22.38 -3.13
N THR A 162 29.39 23.05 -4.17
CA THR A 162 28.75 22.45 -5.36
C THR A 162 29.64 21.35 -5.94
N ARG A 163 29.39 20.08 -5.60
CA ARG A 163 29.98 18.95 -6.33
C ARG A 163 29.06 18.61 -7.49
N VAL A 164 29.31 19.24 -8.63
CA VAL A 164 28.89 18.71 -9.93
C VAL A 164 29.68 17.41 -10.14
N ARG A 165 29.09 16.26 -9.83
CA ARG A 165 29.58 14.98 -10.36
C ARG A 165 29.10 14.89 -11.80
N ALA A 166 30.02 15.12 -12.74
CA ALA A 166 29.83 14.69 -14.11
C ALA A 166 29.65 13.17 -14.11
N SER A 167 28.48 12.70 -14.53
CA SER A 167 28.27 11.31 -14.92
C SER A 167 29.10 11.08 -16.18
N SER A 168 30.17 10.30 -16.05
CA SER A 168 30.76 9.62 -17.19
C SER A 168 29.77 8.55 -17.67
N ARG A 169 29.63 8.51 -18.99
CA ARG A 169 28.71 7.70 -19.80
C ARG A 169 28.82 6.21 -19.54
#